data_AF-C4XIC3-F1
#
_entry.id   AF-C4XIC3-F1
#
_cell.length_a   1.000
_cell.length_b   1.000
_cell.length_c   1.000
_cell.angle_alpha   90.00
_cell.angle_beta   90.00
_cell.angle_gamma   90.00
#
_symmetry.space_group_name_H-M   'P 1'
#
loop_
_entity.id
_entity.type
_entity.pdbx_description
1 polymer ?
#
loop_
_entity_poly.entity_id
_entity_poly.type
_entity_poly.pdbx_seq_one_letter_code
_entity_poly.pdbx_strand_id
1 'polypeptide(L)' 'MNGHDVIERLKAAGWRLDRIKGSHHVMLKDGRAVPVPVHGAKDLGAGLLAAIARQTGVTLK' A
#
# COMPACT_ATOMS: atom_id res chain seq x y z
N MET A 1 8.42 2.95 -7.97
CA MET A 1 7.18 3.12 -7.18
C MET A 1 7.53 2.92 -5.72
N ASN A 2 7.43 3.99 -4.93
CA ASN A 2 7.70 3.96 -3.50
C ASN A 2 6.39 3.75 -2.69
N GLY A 3 6.51 3.71 -1.36
CA GLY A 3 5.35 3.49 -0.49
C GLY A 3 4.28 4.59 -0.56
N HIS A 4 4.66 5.85 -0.81
CA HIS A 4 3.70 6.95 -0.98
C HIS A 4 2.88 6.75 -2.26
N ASP A 5 3.52 6.39 -3.38
CA ASP A 5 2.83 6.12 -4.64
C ASP A 5 1.79 5.00 -4.48
N VAL A 6 2.13 3.94 -3.75
CA VAL A 6 1.21 2.83 -3.47
C VAL A 6 0.02 3.31 -2.65
N ILE A 7 0.24 4.10 -1.60
CA ILE A 7 -0.85 4.64 -0.77
C ILE A 7 -1.81 5.47 -1.62
N GLU A 8 -1.31 6.34 -2.49
CA GLU A 8 -2.15 7.18 -3.33
C GLU A 8 -2.98 6.35 -4.34
N ARG A 9 -2.38 5.32 -4.95
CA ARG A 9 -3.12 4.39 -5.82
C ARG A 9 -4.20 3.62 -5.05
N LEU A 10 -3.90 3.18 -3.84
CA LEU A 10 -4.88 2.48 -3.00
C LEU A 10 -6.02 3.41 -2.58
N LYS A 11 -5.72 4.66 -2.20
CA LYS A 11 -6.75 5.69 -1.92
C LYS A 11 -7.66 5.93 -3.11
N ALA A 12 -7.10 6.08 -4.31
CA ALA A 12 -7.87 6.22 -5.54
C ALA A 12 -8.79 5.01 -5.81
N ALA A 13 -8.41 3.82 -5.34
CA ALA A 13 -9.22 2.61 -5.41
C ALA A 13 -10.19 2.41 -4.22
N GLY A 14 -10.39 3.45 -3.39
CA GLY A 14 -11.31 3.45 -2.27
C GLY A 14 -10.79 2.80 -0.99
N TRP A 15 -9.47 2.57 -0.88
CA TRP A 15 -8.86 2.19 0.39
C TRP A 15 -8.65 3.42 1.26
N ARG A 16 -8.78 3.28 2.57
CA ARG A 16 -8.46 4.36 3.52
C ARG A 16 -7.24 4.00 4.36
N LEU A 17 -6.45 4.99 4.72
CA LEU A 17 -5.43 4.81 5.76
C LEU A 17 -6.15 4.60 7.10
N ASP A 18 -5.83 3.52 7.80
CA ASP A 18 -6.42 3.20 9.10
C ASP A 18 -5.50 3.60 10.25
N ARG A 19 -4.23 3.17 10.19
CA ARG A 19 -3.23 3.49 11.22
C ARG A 19 -1.81 3.42 10.67
N ILE A 20 -0.89 4.07 11.37
CA ILE A 20 0.54 4.05 11.08
C ILE A 20 1.28 3.53 12.32
N LYS A 21 2.21 2.59 12.11
CA LYS A 21 3.18 2.16 13.13
C LYS A 21 4.58 2.14 12.52
N GLY A 22 5.40 3.14 12.87
CA GLY A 22 6.68 3.35 12.20
C GLY A 22 6.49 3.59 10.71
N SER A 23 7.22 2.88 9.86
CA SER A 23 7.07 2.99 8.39
C SER A 23 5.83 2.26 7.84
N HIS A 24 5.17 1.40 8.62
CA HIS A 24 4.06 0.60 8.14
C HIS A 24 2.75 1.38 8.20
N HIS A 25 2.21 1.71 7.02
CA HIS A 25 0.92 2.33 6.82
C HIS A 25 -0.11 1.26 6.52
N VAL A 26 -1.10 1.07 7.40
CA VAL A 26 -2.14 0.05 7.22
C VAL A 26 -3.30 0.64 6.45
N MET A 27 -3.54 0.11 5.25
CA MET A 27 -4.67 0.47 4.41
C MET A 27 -5.85 -0.48 4.69
N LEU A 28 -7.06 0.06 4.81
CA LEU A 28 -8.29 -0.69 5.08
C LEU A 28 -9.32 -0.46 3.98
N LYS A 29 -9.96 -1.54 3.54
CA LYS A 29 -11.16 -1.51 2.70
C LYS A 29 -12.02 -2.74 3.00
N ASP A 30 -13.32 -2.56 3.23
CA ASP A 30 -14.29 -3.64 3.44
C ASP A 30 -13.85 -4.68 4.49
N GLY A 31 -13.29 -4.22 5.61
CA GLY A 31 -12.80 -5.08 6.69
C GLY A 31 -11.44 -5.74 6.43
N ARG A 32 -10.85 -5.56 5.24
CA ARG A 32 -9.52 -6.08 4.88
C ARG A 32 -8.43 -5.05 5.14
N ALA A 33 -7.43 -5.44 5.92
CA ALA A 33 -6.26 -4.62 6.22
C ALA A 33 -5.02 -5.09 5.45
N VAL A 34 -4.29 -4.16 4.83
CA VAL A 34 -3.05 -4.41 4.08
C VAL A 34 -1.97 -3.41 4.52
N PRO A 35 -0.85 -3.86 5.09
CA PRO A 35 0.26 -2.97 5.44
C PRO A 35 1.09 -2.60 4.19
N VAL A 36 1.40 -1.32 4.04
CA VAL A 36 2.30 -0.76 3.02
C VAL A 36 3.50 -0.12 3.74
N PRO A 37 4.73 -0.60 3.53
CA PRO A 37 5.91 0.06 4.09
C PRO A 37 6.24 1.34 3.32
N VAL A 38 6.53 2.41 4.06
CA VAL A 38 6.89 3.72 3.52
C VAL A 38 8.26 4.12 4.05
N HIS A 39 9.27 4.11 3.17
CA HIS A 39 10.66 4.45 3.49
C HIS A 39 11.11 5.70 2.69
N GLY A 40 10.29 6.76 2.72
CA GLY A 40 10.50 7.98 1.93
C GLY A 40 10.45 7.70 0.43
N ALA A 41 11.46 8.17 -0.30
CA ALA A 41 11.57 8.01 -1.75
C ALA A 41 12.07 6.64 -2.21
N LYS A 42 12.42 5.72 -1.29
CA LYS A 42 12.95 4.40 -1.65
C LYS A 42 11.87 3.54 -2.31
N ASP A 43 12.18 3.02 -3.48
CA ASP A 43 11.32 2.11 -4.22
C ASP A 43 11.07 0.81 -3.47
N LEU A 44 9.85 0.28 -3.63
CA LEU A 44 9.48 -1.03 -3.15
C LEU A 44 9.89 -2.09 -4.18
N GLY A 45 10.42 -3.22 -3.68
CA GLY A 45 10.80 -4.34 -4.55
C GLY A 45 9.59 -4.94 -5.27
N ALA A 46 9.83 -5.47 -6.48
CA ALA A 46 8.76 -5.98 -7.35
C ALA A 46 7.91 -7.09 -6.71
N GLY A 47 8.51 -7.96 -5.89
CA GLY A 47 7.78 -9.01 -5.16
C GLY A 47 6.81 -8.45 -4.12
N LEU A 48 7.18 -7.36 -3.44
CA LEU A 48 6.30 -6.69 -2.48
C LEU A 48 5.16 -5.97 -3.21
N LEU A 49 5.46 -5.25 -4.30
CA LEU A 49 4.44 -4.61 -5.13
C LEU A 49 3.42 -5.64 -5.65
N ALA A 50 3.88 -6.80 -6.12
CA ALA A 50 3.01 -7.89 -6.56
C ALA A 50 2.15 -8.47 -5.41
N ALA A 51 2.73 -8.62 -4.22
CA ALA A 51 2.00 -9.10 -3.05
C ALA A 51 0.89 -8.12 -2.63
N ILE A 52 1.21 -6.82 -2.55
CA ILE A 52 0.24 -5.78 -2.24
C ILE A 52 -0.86 -5.76 -3.32
N ALA A 53 -0.49 -5.76 -4.60
CA ALA A 53 -1.46 -5.78 -5.71
C ALA A 53 -2.42 -6.98 -5.63
N ARG A 54 -1.92 -8.18 -5.32
CA ARG A 54 -2.74 -9.37 -5.13
C ARG A 54 -3.67 -9.26 -3.92
N GLN A 55 -3.22 -8.63 -2.84
CA GLN A 55 -4.03 -8.44 -1.64
C GLN A 55 -5.10 -7.38 -1.82
N THR A 56 -4.81 -6.33 -2.58
CA THR A 56 -5.70 -5.17 -2.71
C THR A 56 -6.57 -5.20 -3.96
N GLY A 57 -6.21 -6.02 -4.95
CA GLY A 57 -6.83 -6.03 -6.28
C GLY A 57 -6.44 -4.82 -7.13
N VAL A 58 -5.47 -4.00 -6.70
CA VAL A 58 -5.05 -2.78 -7.39
C VAL A 58 -3.76 -3.02 -8.17
N THR A 59 -3.74 -2.66 -9.45
CA THR A 59 -2.55 -2.79 -10.29
C THR A 59 -1.47 -1.78 -9.86
N LEU A 60 -0.34 -2.29 -9.37
CA LEU A 60 0.83 -1.50 -8.93
C LEU A 60 2.03 -1.62 -9.90
N LYS A 61 1.75 -1.98 -11.15
CA LYS A 61 2.69 -1.86 -12.28
C LYS A 61 2.37 -0.60 -13.07
#